data_AF-A0A1M3T2J1-F1
#
_entry.id   AF-A0A1M3T2J1-F1
#
_cell.length_a   1.000
_cell.length_b   1.000
_cell.length_c   1.000
_cell.angle_alpha   90.00
_cell.angle_beta   90.00
_cell.angle_gamma   90.00
#
_symmetry.space_group_name_H-M   'P 1'
#
loop_
_entity.id
_entity.type
_entity.pdbx_description
1 polymer ?
#
loop_
_entity_poly.entity_id
_entity_poly.type
_entity_poly.pdbx_seq_one_letter_code
_entity_poly.pdbx_strand_id
1 'polypeptide(L)'
;MPPRGTRKAASTAVATKPPRSPEPGGNKRKPDDAQEQSSPLRRSKRVKSVEGLGTQSPSGKSTARTAPTESAESPKATPRKSRGRVVSVKKEVEEEETVTVEADIDDEDEIKDEEVDEKPKVKAKVTRKRKTKEEVEMVPLRARTQGLRMCVGAHVSAAKGVFNAVHNSMHIGGNAFALFLKSQRKWDNPALQDDHRDQFRNLCIEHKYDGAKHILPHGSYLVNLAQEDKTKAKQAYDSFLDDLRRCEALGITLYNFHPGSANQTPHASAITRLAKALTSALSATSTVTPVLETMCGHGSTIGGYLHEFRDILTQIPQEYHHRIGICIDTCHSFAAGYDLTSPSGFASFMQEFSDVIGLQYLRALHLNDSKAPRGSKRDLHANIGTGFLGLRAFHNVMNEPRLEGLPMILETPIDRPEGEDIKEEGDDGSSKGKKKKPAGASAKLVPDFNVWAGEIALLESLIGMDPEGEEFRALEAKLSEEGREMREKQMEQYERKMEAEAKKAAKKEKGQKTLMEMMNGGGKAKGNTKTKSKTTRGTKGKDESDGEGSDEEGCQSCSEK
;
A
#
# COMPACT_ATOMS: atom_id res chain seq x y z
N MET A 1 48.57 -34.42 -55.34
CA MET A 1 47.84 -34.78 -56.59
C MET A 1 46.37 -35.02 -56.24
N PRO A 2 45.40 -34.75 -57.14
CA PRO A 2 43.95 -34.92 -56.89
C PRO A 2 43.42 -36.27 -57.46
N PRO A 3 42.13 -36.64 -57.35
CA PRO A 3 40.95 -35.99 -57.98
C PRO A 3 39.91 -35.46 -56.96
N ARG A 4 38.97 -34.53 -57.18
CA ARG A 4 38.25 -33.91 -58.34
C ARG A 4 36.96 -34.58 -58.85
N GLY A 5 35.85 -33.84 -58.75
CA GLY A 5 34.53 -34.05 -59.39
C GLY A 5 33.43 -33.13 -58.80
N THR A 6 33.41 -31.81 -59.07
CA THR A 6 32.58 -31.11 -60.09
C THR A 6 31.05 -31.23 -59.87
N ARG A 7 30.20 -30.17 -59.88
CA ARG A 7 30.21 -28.81 -60.49
C ARG A 7 29.57 -27.78 -59.52
N LYS A 8 30.00 -26.51 -59.38
CA LYS A 8 29.54 -25.26 -60.07
C LYS A 8 28.01 -25.14 -60.29
N ALA A 9 27.32 -23.99 -60.22
CA ALA A 9 27.53 -22.61 -59.67
C ALA A 9 26.17 -21.82 -59.87
N ALA A 10 25.88 -20.59 -59.43
CA ALA A 10 26.66 -19.54 -58.73
C ALA A 10 25.75 -18.58 -57.88
N SER A 11 26.31 -17.43 -57.48
CA SER A 11 25.81 -16.36 -56.59
C SER A 11 24.94 -15.24 -57.20
N THR A 12 24.23 -14.48 -56.35
CA THR A 12 24.24 -12.98 -56.30
C THR A 12 23.72 -12.49 -54.94
N ALA A 13 24.01 -11.25 -54.54
CA ALA A 13 23.61 -10.69 -53.24
C ALA A 13 23.20 -9.20 -53.35
N VAL A 14 22.19 -8.78 -52.59
CA VAL A 14 21.77 -7.38 -52.38
C VAL A 14 21.26 -7.25 -50.93
N ALA A 15 21.52 -6.11 -50.27
CA ALA A 15 21.07 -5.81 -48.91
C ALA A 15 19.99 -4.73 -48.90
N THR A 16 19.09 -4.75 -47.90
CA THR A 16 18.08 -3.71 -47.66
C THR A 16 17.98 -3.38 -46.16
N LYS A 17 17.54 -2.15 -45.86
CA LYS A 17 17.31 -1.61 -44.50
C LYS A 17 15.82 -1.22 -44.31
N PRO A 18 15.32 -1.04 -43.07
CA PRO A 18 13.89 -1.01 -42.78
C PRO A 18 13.20 0.33 -43.06
N PRO A 19 11.86 0.35 -43.21
CA PRO A 19 11.05 1.56 -43.40
C PRO A 19 10.79 2.35 -42.10
N ARG A 20 10.34 3.60 -42.25
CA ARG A 20 9.85 4.51 -41.19
C ARG A 20 8.38 4.90 -41.43
N SER A 21 7.79 5.53 -40.41
CA SER A 21 6.37 5.92 -40.29
C SER A 21 5.86 6.94 -41.34
N PRO A 22 4.53 6.96 -41.61
CA PRO A 22 3.86 8.04 -42.34
C PRO A 22 2.92 8.89 -41.45
N GLU A 23 2.82 10.19 -41.75
CA GLU A 23 1.89 11.20 -41.19
C GLU A 23 2.06 12.49 -42.05
N PRO A 24 1.07 13.38 -42.20
CA PRO A 24 -0.28 13.12 -42.72
C PRO A 24 -0.56 13.95 -44.00
N GLY A 25 -1.71 13.74 -44.65
CA GLY A 25 -2.18 14.61 -45.73
C GLY A 25 -3.64 14.38 -46.12
N GLY A 26 -4.42 15.47 -46.25
CA GLY A 26 -5.83 15.40 -46.64
C GLY A 26 -6.25 16.60 -47.49
N ASN A 27 -7.37 16.48 -48.22
CA ASN A 27 -8.01 17.61 -48.89
C ASN A 27 -9.54 17.48 -48.97
N LYS A 28 -10.21 18.54 -49.42
CA LYS A 28 -11.61 18.88 -49.07
C LYS A 28 -12.61 18.73 -50.23
N ARG A 29 -13.90 18.86 -49.86
CA ARG A 29 -15.13 19.16 -50.67
C ARG A 29 -15.94 17.94 -51.10
N LYS A 30 -17.28 17.97 -51.19
CA LYS A 30 -18.38 18.69 -50.49
C LYS A 30 -19.72 17.99 -50.90
N PRO A 31 -20.88 18.23 -50.24
CA PRO A 31 -22.11 17.41 -50.39
C PRO A 31 -23.13 17.95 -51.42
N ASP A 32 -24.24 17.23 -51.65
CA ASP A 32 -25.61 17.70 -51.32
C ASP A 32 -26.71 16.59 -51.49
N ASP A 33 -27.91 16.88 -50.94
CA ASP A 33 -29.28 16.34 -51.17
C ASP A 33 -29.79 14.91 -50.77
N ALA A 34 -30.64 14.92 -49.71
CA ALA A 34 -32.09 14.64 -49.71
C ALA A 34 -32.74 13.22 -49.55
N GLN A 35 -33.88 13.26 -48.83
CA GLN A 35 -35.01 12.28 -48.70
C GLN A 35 -34.77 10.90 -48.05
N GLU A 36 -35.73 10.25 -47.37
CA GLU A 36 -36.91 10.68 -46.57
C GLU A 36 -37.47 9.46 -45.76
N GLN A 37 -38.19 9.70 -44.65
CA GLN A 37 -39.48 9.05 -44.25
C GLN A 37 -39.67 8.63 -42.77
N SER A 38 -40.85 9.02 -42.27
CA SER A 38 -41.65 8.42 -41.17
C SER A 38 -41.27 8.69 -39.70
N SER A 39 -42.32 8.80 -38.89
CA SER A 39 -42.38 8.91 -37.42
C SER A 39 -43.79 8.44 -36.98
N PRO A 40 -44.07 8.22 -35.68
CA PRO A 40 -44.97 9.19 -35.03
C PRO A 40 -44.87 9.36 -33.48
N LEU A 41 -44.99 10.62 -33.02
CA LEU A 41 -45.77 11.14 -31.85
C LEU A 41 -45.49 10.56 -30.42
N ARG A 42 -45.51 11.31 -29.30
CA ARG A 42 -46.27 12.50 -28.82
C ARG A 42 -45.31 13.44 -28.02
N ARG A 43 -45.37 14.79 -28.04
CA ARG A 43 -46.40 15.77 -27.57
C ARG A 43 -46.66 15.69 -26.05
N SER A 44 -46.61 16.73 -25.20
CA SER A 44 -46.57 18.22 -25.33
C SER A 44 -45.64 18.84 -24.24
N LYS A 45 -45.00 20.03 -24.34
CA LYS A 45 -45.30 21.38 -24.88
C LYS A 45 -46.19 22.31 -23.99
N ARG A 46 -45.58 23.28 -23.30
CA ARG A 46 -46.14 24.64 -23.06
C ARG A 46 -45.03 25.69 -22.82
N VAL A 47 -45.02 26.75 -23.64
CA VAL A 47 -44.14 27.94 -23.54
C VAL A 47 -44.88 29.12 -24.18
N LYS A 48 -44.75 30.34 -23.62
CA LYS A 48 -44.97 31.72 -24.16
C LYS A 48 -45.73 32.63 -23.15
N SER A 49 -45.58 33.96 -23.11
CA SER A 49 -44.48 34.90 -23.51
C SER A 49 -44.94 36.37 -23.31
N VAL A 50 -44.04 37.30 -22.91
CA VAL A 50 -44.04 38.80 -23.13
C VAL A 50 -45.31 39.62 -22.77
N GLU A 51 -45.33 40.94 -22.47
CA GLU A 51 -44.36 42.04 -22.31
C GLU A 51 -45.04 43.21 -21.53
N GLY A 52 -44.29 44.25 -21.08
CA GLY A 52 -44.83 45.63 -20.93
C GLY A 52 -44.83 46.32 -19.54
N LEU A 53 -43.93 47.32 -19.39
CA LEU A 53 -44.07 48.68 -18.78
C LEU A 53 -44.91 48.95 -17.48
N GLY A 54 -44.47 49.85 -16.57
CA GLY A 54 -45.30 50.26 -15.41
C GLY A 54 -44.92 51.48 -14.54
N THR A 55 -43.76 51.49 -13.85
CA THR A 55 -43.21 52.56 -12.95
C THR A 55 -43.91 52.88 -11.59
N GLN A 56 -43.14 53.55 -10.70
CA GLN A 56 -43.49 54.17 -9.39
C GLN A 56 -43.69 53.22 -8.18
N SER A 57 -43.26 53.49 -6.93
CA SER A 57 -42.43 54.55 -6.28
C SER A 57 -42.10 54.09 -4.81
N PRO A 58 -41.40 54.84 -3.92
CA PRO A 58 -40.07 55.48 -4.05
C PRO A 58 -39.15 55.29 -2.78
N SER A 59 -37.99 55.97 -2.77
CA SER A 59 -37.07 56.26 -1.62
C SER A 59 -36.19 55.11 -1.07
N GLY A 60 -34.94 55.36 -0.65
CA GLY A 60 -34.18 56.63 -0.67
C GLY A 60 -32.66 56.49 -0.46
N LYS A 61 -31.90 57.54 -0.82
CA LYS A 61 -30.44 57.69 -0.62
C LYS A 61 -30.12 59.16 -0.32
N SER A 62 -29.30 59.42 0.70
CA SER A 62 -28.54 60.66 0.93
C SER A 62 -27.52 60.37 2.03
N THR A 63 -26.19 60.40 1.85
CA THR A 63 -25.26 61.53 1.60
C THR A 63 -25.23 62.59 2.70
N ALA A 64 -24.05 62.79 3.30
CA ALA A 64 -23.74 63.90 4.20
C ALA A 64 -22.32 64.42 3.90
N ARG A 65 -22.16 65.73 3.72
CA ARG A 65 -20.85 66.39 3.53
C ARG A 65 -20.94 67.89 3.83
N THR A 66 -20.69 68.28 5.08
CA THR A 66 -20.32 69.66 5.44
C THR A 66 -19.57 69.67 6.78
N ALA A 67 -18.51 70.46 6.83
CA ALA A 67 -17.95 71.05 8.05
C ALA A 67 -18.20 72.58 7.97
N PRO A 68 -17.82 73.44 8.94
CA PRO A 68 -16.40 73.69 9.26
C PRO A 68 -16.09 74.03 10.74
N THR A 69 -14.84 74.48 10.96
CA THR A 69 -14.34 75.38 12.04
C THR A 69 -14.23 74.83 13.48
N GLU A 70 -13.15 75.06 14.25
CA GLU A 70 -11.93 75.86 13.98
C GLU A 70 -10.73 75.50 14.89
N SER A 71 -9.50 75.79 14.43
CA SER A 71 -8.25 76.02 15.23
C SER A 71 -7.65 74.82 16.02
N ALA A 72 -6.33 74.69 16.26
CA ALA A 72 -5.16 75.48 15.84
C ALA A 72 -3.90 74.60 15.62
N GLU A 73 -3.02 75.06 14.70
CA GLU A 73 -1.53 74.99 14.65
C GLU A 73 -0.76 73.71 15.06
N SER A 74 0.13 73.06 14.27
CA SER A 74 0.91 73.39 13.04
C SER A 74 2.25 74.18 13.27
N PRO A 75 3.13 74.36 12.26
CA PRO A 75 4.02 73.32 11.71
C PRO A 75 5.47 73.82 11.40
N LYS A 76 6.31 73.01 10.72
CA LYS A 76 7.19 73.49 9.62
C LYS A 76 7.77 72.38 8.73
N ALA A 77 8.15 72.74 7.49
CA ALA A 77 8.64 71.86 6.42
C ALA A 77 9.32 72.67 5.28
N THR A 78 9.54 72.01 4.12
CA THR A 78 9.74 72.57 2.76
C THR A 78 11.22 72.84 2.30
N PRO A 79 11.55 73.13 1.00
CA PRO A 79 12.17 72.09 0.14
C PRO A 79 13.19 72.59 -0.95
N ARG A 80 13.67 71.70 -1.87
CA ARG A 80 13.62 71.86 -3.37
C ARG A 80 14.48 70.84 -4.19
N LYS A 81 13.90 70.39 -5.32
CA LYS A 81 14.47 70.17 -6.71
C LYS A 81 15.84 69.46 -6.93
N SER A 82 16.09 68.71 -8.04
CA SER A 82 15.26 68.12 -9.12
C SER A 82 16.07 67.30 -10.16
N ARG A 83 15.43 66.30 -10.82
CA ARG A 83 15.78 65.63 -12.12
C ARG A 83 17.05 64.74 -12.21
N GLY A 84 16.92 63.54 -12.82
CA GLY A 84 18.05 62.72 -13.30
C GLY A 84 17.71 61.24 -13.63
N ARG A 85 17.42 60.91 -14.89
CA ARG A 85 17.02 59.57 -15.43
C ARG A 85 18.25 58.73 -15.84
N VAL A 86 18.22 57.38 -15.70
CA VAL A 86 18.71 56.29 -16.62
C VAL A 86 18.89 54.93 -15.87
N VAL A 87 19.00 53.81 -16.61
CA VAL A 87 19.04 52.38 -16.19
C VAL A 87 20.26 51.68 -16.81
N SER A 88 20.87 50.64 -16.18
CA SER A 88 21.53 49.46 -16.83
C SER A 88 22.15 48.44 -15.84
N VAL A 89 22.65 47.30 -16.34
CA VAL A 89 23.04 46.06 -15.60
C VAL A 89 24.34 45.43 -16.14
N LYS A 90 25.18 44.83 -15.27
CA LYS A 90 26.13 43.68 -15.39
C LYS A 90 27.22 43.78 -14.29
N LYS A 91 27.86 42.76 -13.68
CA LYS A 91 28.11 41.30 -13.90
C LYS A 91 29.54 40.99 -14.40
N GLU A 92 30.37 40.44 -13.50
CA GLU A 92 31.45 39.42 -13.65
C GLU A 92 31.92 39.10 -12.18
N VAL A 93 32.16 37.86 -11.72
CA VAL A 93 33.09 36.77 -12.07
C VAL A 93 34.52 36.99 -11.54
N GLU A 94 34.96 36.08 -10.67
CA GLU A 94 36.35 35.75 -10.31
C GLU A 94 36.41 34.23 -10.06
N GLU A 95 37.55 33.61 -10.34
CA GLU A 95 37.75 32.14 -10.36
C GLU A 95 39.14 31.81 -9.77
N GLU A 96 39.39 30.52 -9.53
CA GLU A 96 40.51 29.89 -8.81
C GLU A 96 41.89 30.57 -8.74
N GLU A 97 42.58 30.38 -7.60
CA GLU A 97 44.01 30.02 -7.62
C GLU A 97 44.32 29.00 -6.50
N THR A 98 45.31 28.13 -6.70
CA THR A 98 45.68 27.03 -5.78
C THR A 98 47.18 27.01 -5.50
N VAL A 99 47.57 26.72 -4.25
CA VAL A 99 48.99 26.50 -3.87
C VAL A 99 49.11 25.37 -2.87
N THR A 100 50.01 24.42 -3.16
CA THR A 100 50.45 23.32 -2.28
C THR A 100 51.92 23.50 -1.92
N VAL A 101 52.30 23.23 -0.66
CA VAL A 101 53.70 23.05 -0.24
C VAL A 101 53.75 21.96 0.84
N GLU A 102 54.76 21.09 0.78
CA GLU A 102 55.09 20.07 1.80
C GLU A 102 56.46 20.38 2.44
N ALA A 103 56.77 19.70 3.56
CA ALA A 103 58.11 19.58 4.17
C ALA A 103 58.72 20.86 4.82
N ASP A 104 59.67 20.80 5.77
CA ASP A 104 60.44 19.69 6.34
C ASP A 104 60.65 19.81 7.88
N ILE A 105 60.66 18.64 8.56
CA ILE A 105 61.49 18.09 9.68
C ILE A 105 62.20 18.99 10.75
N ASP A 106 62.41 18.37 11.94
CA ASP A 106 63.27 18.70 13.10
C ASP A 106 62.80 19.87 14.02
N ASP A 107 62.97 19.84 15.36
CA ASP A 107 63.91 19.11 16.24
C ASP A 107 63.24 18.36 17.43
N GLU A 108 64.00 17.50 18.13
CA GLU A 108 63.67 16.95 19.46
C GLU A 108 64.09 17.91 20.60
N ASP A 109 63.36 17.94 21.72
CA ASP A 109 64.00 17.99 23.05
C ASP A 109 63.06 17.50 24.18
N GLU A 110 63.63 17.13 25.33
CA GLU A 110 62.98 16.29 26.36
C GLU A 110 62.87 16.94 27.76
N ILE A 111 62.08 16.31 28.64
CA ILE A 111 62.34 16.19 30.11
C ILE A 111 61.90 17.30 31.13
N LYS A 112 61.17 16.81 32.16
CA LYS A 112 60.98 17.26 33.57
C LYS A 112 60.22 18.54 33.96
N ASP A 113 59.05 18.32 34.53
CA ASP A 113 58.76 18.38 35.99
C ASP A 113 59.56 19.36 36.89
N GLU A 114 58.85 20.22 37.63
CA GLU A 114 58.83 20.17 39.11
C GLU A 114 57.59 20.92 39.68
N GLU A 115 57.23 20.67 40.95
CA GLU A 115 56.05 21.25 41.62
C GLU A 115 56.38 22.55 42.39
N VAL A 116 55.36 23.35 42.77
CA VAL A 116 54.98 23.61 44.19
C VAL A 116 53.97 24.79 44.38
N ASP A 117 52.97 24.49 45.22
CA ASP A 117 52.11 25.31 46.09
C ASP A 117 50.78 26.03 45.74
N GLU A 118 49.87 25.75 46.69
CA GLU A 118 48.66 26.41 47.21
C GLU A 118 47.57 27.15 46.40
N LYS A 119 46.50 27.49 47.13
CA LYS A 119 45.08 27.72 46.74
C LYS A 119 44.60 29.03 47.44
N PRO A 120 43.34 29.57 47.27
CA PRO A 120 42.12 28.90 46.78
C PRO A 120 41.05 29.74 46.03
N LYS A 121 39.98 29.05 45.58
CA LYS A 121 38.68 29.57 45.02
C LYS A 121 38.84 30.09 43.58
N VAL A 122 37.88 29.94 42.66
CA VAL A 122 36.42 29.76 42.77
C VAL A 122 35.92 28.52 41.98
N LYS A 123 34.82 27.89 42.39
CA LYS A 123 34.23 26.72 41.71
C LYS A 123 33.42 27.10 40.45
N ALA A 124 34.09 27.30 39.32
CA ALA A 124 33.42 27.25 38.01
C ALA A 124 33.09 25.80 37.62
N LYS A 125 31.82 25.50 37.34
CA LYS A 125 31.34 24.14 37.08
C LYS A 125 31.52 23.77 35.61
N VAL A 126 32.76 23.44 35.21
CA VAL A 126 33.08 23.00 33.84
C VAL A 126 32.21 21.81 33.45
N THR A 127 31.30 22.02 32.50
CA THR A 127 30.57 20.96 31.83
C THR A 127 31.55 20.13 31.01
N ARG A 128 31.90 18.94 31.50
CA ARG A 128 32.64 17.95 30.70
C ARG A 128 31.94 17.79 29.37
N LYS A 129 32.60 18.23 28.29
CA LYS A 129 32.15 18.06 26.91
C LYS A 129 31.93 16.56 26.70
N ARG A 130 30.66 16.13 26.68
CA ARG A 130 30.28 14.73 26.56
C ARG A 130 30.93 14.22 25.28
N LYS A 131 31.79 13.19 25.34
CA LYS A 131 32.36 12.57 24.14
C LYS A 131 31.21 12.37 23.15
N THR A 132 31.33 12.95 21.96
CA THR A 132 30.52 12.56 20.82
C THR A 132 30.63 11.05 20.72
N LYS A 133 29.49 10.37 20.80
CA LYS A 133 29.47 8.94 20.56
C LYS A 133 29.85 8.76 19.09
N GLU A 134 30.81 7.90 18.79
CA GLU A 134 31.15 7.60 17.41
C GLU A 134 29.88 7.26 16.64
N GLU A 135 29.74 7.89 15.46
CA GLU A 135 28.83 7.40 14.45
C GLU A 135 29.38 6.04 14.03
N VAL A 136 28.72 4.98 14.52
CA VAL A 136 29.04 3.62 14.12
C VAL A 136 28.58 3.50 12.68
N GLU A 137 29.50 3.77 11.75
CA GLU A 137 29.34 3.52 10.34
C GLU A 137 28.94 2.05 10.17
N MET A 138 27.66 1.81 9.92
CA MET A 138 27.10 0.47 9.90
C MET A 138 27.49 -0.20 8.58
N VAL A 139 28.67 -0.81 8.60
CA VAL A 139 29.20 -1.67 7.52
C VAL A 139 28.05 -2.53 6.96
N PRO A 140 27.76 -2.47 5.65
CA PRO A 140 26.69 -3.26 5.07
C PRO A 140 26.96 -4.76 5.22
N LEU A 141 25.96 -5.52 5.69
CA LEU A 141 25.96 -6.99 5.65
C LEU A 141 26.04 -7.49 4.21
N ARG A 142 25.49 -6.71 3.28
CA ARG A 142 25.59 -6.92 1.84
C ARG A 142 25.70 -5.57 1.13
N ALA A 143 26.62 -5.45 0.17
CA ALA A 143 26.66 -4.28 -0.71
C ALA A 143 25.42 -4.24 -1.62
N ARG A 144 24.81 -3.07 -1.80
CA ARG A 144 23.67 -2.87 -2.71
C ARG A 144 24.07 -3.19 -4.16
N THR A 145 23.35 -4.08 -4.82
CA THR A 145 23.53 -4.36 -6.25
C THR A 145 23.13 -3.14 -7.08
N GLN A 146 24.03 -2.70 -7.97
CA GLN A 146 23.86 -1.49 -8.78
C GLN A 146 23.23 -1.81 -10.14
N GLY A 147 22.48 -0.86 -10.71
CA GLY A 147 21.94 -0.97 -12.06
C GLY A 147 20.72 -1.88 -12.25
N LEU A 148 20.22 -2.50 -11.17
CA LEU A 148 18.96 -3.25 -11.22
C LEU A 148 17.76 -2.34 -11.47
N ARG A 149 16.76 -2.88 -12.17
CA ARG A 149 15.50 -2.19 -12.50
C ARG A 149 14.38 -2.45 -11.48
N MET A 150 14.54 -3.45 -10.61
CA MET A 150 13.65 -3.72 -9.48
C MET A 150 14.16 -3.04 -8.21
N CYS A 151 13.28 -2.39 -7.47
CA CYS A 151 13.66 -1.61 -6.29
C CYS A 151 13.31 -2.36 -4.99
N VAL A 152 14.14 -3.32 -4.58
CA VAL A 152 13.94 -4.20 -3.40
C VAL A 152 14.51 -3.59 -2.11
N GLY A 153 13.80 -3.81 -1.01
CA GLY A 153 14.23 -3.47 0.35
C GLY A 153 13.34 -4.11 1.41
N ALA A 154 13.32 -3.56 2.63
CA ALA A 154 12.50 -4.06 3.73
C ALA A 154 11.86 -2.93 4.56
N HIS A 155 10.91 -3.28 5.43
CA HIS A 155 10.34 -2.37 6.43
C HIS A 155 11.30 -2.17 7.62
N VAL A 156 12.29 -1.30 7.43
CA VAL A 156 13.35 -1.05 8.41
C VAL A 156 12.93 -0.14 9.57
N SER A 157 13.75 -0.13 10.62
CA SER A 157 13.48 0.66 11.84
C SER A 157 13.85 2.14 11.67
N ALA A 158 12.94 3.03 12.09
CA ALA A 158 13.18 4.47 12.26
C ALA A 158 13.48 4.86 13.73
N ALA A 159 13.84 3.88 14.58
CA ALA A 159 14.08 4.13 16.00
C ALA A 159 15.21 5.15 16.22
N LYS A 160 15.01 6.05 17.19
CA LYS A 160 15.88 7.21 17.53
C LYS A 160 15.88 8.36 16.51
N GLY A 161 15.38 8.17 15.30
CA GLY A 161 15.23 9.22 14.29
C GLY A 161 15.02 8.65 12.89
N VAL A 162 14.24 9.32 12.06
CA VAL A 162 13.85 8.83 10.72
C VAL A 162 15.04 8.61 9.78
N PHE A 163 16.11 9.41 9.93
CA PHE A 163 17.38 9.25 9.22
C PHE A 163 18.00 7.85 9.38
N ASN A 164 17.79 7.18 10.54
CA ASN A 164 18.29 5.81 10.76
C ASN A 164 17.66 4.78 9.83
N ALA A 165 16.49 5.04 9.24
CA ALA A 165 15.90 4.15 8.24
C ALA A 165 16.79 4.08 6.97
N VAL A 166 17.46 5.17 6.59
CA VAL A 166 18.38 5.18 5.45
C VAL A 166 19.59 4.29 5.74
N HIS A 167 20.24 4.46 6.90
CA HIS A 167 21.36 3.61 7.32
C HIS A 167 20.95 2.13 7.47
N ASN A 168 19.76 1.85 8.04
CA ASN A 168 19.26 0.47 8.20
C ASN A 168 18.94 -0.18 6.84
N SER A 169 18.42 0.55 5.85
CA SER A 169 18.19 0.04 4.50
C SER A 169 19.52 -0.25 3.78
N MET A 170 20.51 0.64 3.90
CA MET A 170 21.86 0.37 3.37
C MET A 170 22.53 -0.83 4.04
N HIS A 171 22.36 -1.00 5.35
CA HIS A 171 22.99 -2.09 6.11
C HIS A 171 22.55 -3.47 5.62
N ILE A 172 21.31 -3.61 5.11
CA ILE A 172 20.79 -4.84 4.48
C ILE A 172 20.98 -4.89 2.95
N GLY A 173 21.70 -3.93 2.36
CA GLY A 173 21.92 -3.83 0.91
C GLY A 173 20.72 -3.30 0.10
N GLY A 174 19.65 -2.84 0.75
CA GLY A 174 18.42 -2.39 0.09
C GLY A 174 18.62 -1.15 -0.79
N ASN A 175 17.88 -1.11 -1.91
CA ASN A 175 17.77 0.07 -2.77
C ASN A 175 16.40 0.79 -2.63
N ALA A 176 15.42 0.13 -2.00
CA ALA A 176 14.20 0.71 -1.44
C ALA A 176 14.09 0.50 0.09
N PHE A 177 13.09 1.10 0.74
CA PHE A 177 12.66 0.72 2.10
C PHE A 177 11.26 1.25 2.48
N ALA A 178 10.67 0.62 3.49
CA ALA A 178 9.56 1.16 4.26
C ALA A 178 10.00 1.55 5.68
N LEU A 179 9.21 2.39 6.35
CA LEU A 179 9.40 2.81 7.73
C LEU A 179 8.09 3.30 8.36
N PHE A 180 7.97 3.20 9.69
CA PHE A 180 6.96 3.97 10.43
C PHE A 180 7.49 5.39 10.71
N LEU A 181 6.75 6.42 10.31
CA LEU A 181 7.10 7.84 10.50
C LEU A 181 7.01 8.30 11.97
N LYS A 182 6.26 7.56 12.79
CA LYS A 182 6.06 7.75 14.24
C LYS A 182 5.68 6.42 14.89
N SER A 183 5.39 6.39 16.19
CA SER A 183 5.09 5.11 16.86
C SER A 183 3.72 4.56 16.49
N GLN A 184 3.72 3.48 15.69
CA GLN A 184 2.53 2.72 15.29
C GLN A 184 1.64 2.27 16.46
N ARG A 185 2.20 2.12 17.67
CA ARG A 185 1.53 1.61 18.89
C ARG A 185 0.75 2.67 19.68
N LYS A 186 0.82 3.96 19.32
CA LYS A 186 0.14 5.04 20.06
C LYS A 186 -0.28 6.19 19.14
N TRP A 187 -1.33 6.89 19.54
CA TRP A 187 -1.83 8.08 18.84
C TRP A 187 -0.93 9.30 19.03
N ASP A 188 -0.69 9.68 20.29
CA ASP A 188 0.14 10.84 20.62
C ASP A 188 1.61 10.58 20.30
N ASN A 189 2.22 11.47 19.51
CA ASN A 189 3.59 11.35 19.01
C ASN A 189 4.22 12.75 18.88
N PRO A 190 5.52 12.91 19.19
CA PRO A 190 6.19 14.20 19.03
C PRO A 190 6.18 14.64 17.56
N ALA A 191 6.26 15.96 17.35
CA ALA A 191 6.47 16.54 16.03
C ALA A 191 7.75 15.97 15.38
N LEU A 192 7.77 15.90 14.05
CA LEU A 192 9.02 15.67 13.32
C LEU A 192 9.98 16.84 13.65
N GLN A 193 11.21 16.52 14.05
CA GLN A 193 12.23 17.52 14.36
C GLN A 193 12.93 17.96 13.06
N ASP A 194 13.28 19.24 12.96
CA ASP A 194 13.88 19.82 11.75
C ASP A 194 15.24 19.19 11.41
N ASP A 195 16.08 18.92 12.41
CA ASP A 195 17.37 18.26 12.26
C ASP A 195 17.23 16.83 11.73
N HIS A 196 16.32 16.04 12.30
CA HIS A 196 16.02 14.68 11.85
C HIS A 196 15.46 14.65 10.41
N ARG A 197 14.69 15.68 10.01
CA ARG A 197 14.18 15.84 8.63
C ARG A 197 15.33 16.12 7.66
N ASP A 198 16.20 17.07 7.99
CA ASP A 198 17.24 17.52 7.07
C ASP A 198 18.38 16.51 6.96
N GLN A 199 18.72 15.81 8.06
CA GLN A 199 19.59 14.62 8.02
C GLN A 199 19.02 13.53 7.09
N PHE A 200 17.73 13.19 7.22
CA PHE A 200 17.09 12.19 6.36
C PHE A 200 17.17 12.60 4.87
N ARG A 201 16.88 13.86 4.55
CA ARG A 201 16.97 14.39 3.18
C ARG A 201 18.38 14.32 2.61
N ASN A 202 19.38 14.72 3.40
CA ASN A 202 20.78 14.68 2.98
C ASN A 202 21.25 13.25 2.69
N LEU A 203 20.96 12.29 3.60
CA LEU A 203 21.29 10.88 3.38
C LEU A 203 20.55 10.26 2.20
N CYS A 204 19.31 10.69 1.91
CA CYS A 204 18.59 10.25 0.71
C CYS A 204 19.28 10.74 -0.58
N ILE A 205 19.78 11.99 -0.61
CA ILE A 205 20.55 12.54 -1.73
C ILE A 205 21.87 11.78 -1.89
N GLU A 206 22.63 11.66 -0.80
CA GLU A 206 23.95 11.01 -0.75
C GLU A 206 23.90 9.55 -1.23
N HIS A 207 22.97 8.76 -0.68
CA HIS A 207 22.83 7.33 -0.97
C HIS A 207 21.82 7.03 -2.08
N LYS A 208 21.40 8.06 -2.84
CA LYS A 208 20.59 7.98 -4.06
C LYS A 208 19.22 7.30 -3.87
N TYR A 209 18.56 7.54 -2.74
CA TYR A 209 17.17 7.20 -2.54
C TYR A 209 16.27 8.33 -3.07
N ASP A 210 15.54 8.04 -4.15
CA ASP A 210 14.49 8.94 -4.63
C ASP A 210 13.24 8.80 -3.73
N GLY A 211 12.92 9.83 -2.95
CA GLY A 211 11.75 9.85 -2.06
C GLY A 211 10.40 9.68 -2.78
N ALA A 212 10.35 9.84 -4.10
CA ALA A 212 9.15 9.60 -4.88
C ALA A 212 9.02 8.16 -5.42
N LYS A 213 10.06 7.33 -5.28
CA LYS A 213 10.11 5.97 -5.87
C LYS A 213 10.58 4.89 -4.91
N HIS A 214 11.61 5.16 -4.11
CA HIS A 214 12.32 4.14 -3.33
C HIS A 214 11.86 4.04 -1.87
N ILE A 215 10.99 4.95 -1.42
CA ILE A 215 10.61 5.07 0.00
C ILE A 215 9.10 4.97 0.14
N LEU A 216 8.65 3.96 0.90
CA LEU A 216 7.23 3.63 1.10
C LEU A 216 6.90 3.57 2.60
N PRO A 217 6.66 4.70 3.30
CA PRO A 217 6.38 4.69 4.71
C PRO A 217 5.02 4.04 5.00
N HIS A 218 4.95 3.25 6.07
CA HIS A 218 3.75 2.53 6.47
C HIS A 218 2.97 3.30 7.55
N GLY A 219 1.65 3.31 7.44
CA GLY A 219 0.75 3.88 8.43
C GLY A 219 0.55 3.01 9.67
N SER A 220 0.14 3.63 10.78
CA SER A 220 -0.21 2.88 12.01
C SER A 220 -1.43 1.99 11.79
N TYR A 221 -1.33 0.71 12.17
CA TYR A 221 -2.43 -0.24 12.21
C TYR A 221 -3.61 0.16 13.14
N LEU A 222 -3.47 1.24 13.93
CA LEU A 222 -4.58 1.83 14.69
C LEU A 222 -5.52 2.66 13.80
N VAL A 223 -5.05 3.16 12.66
CA VAL A 223 -5.81 4.01 11.72
C VAL A 223 -6.85 3.18 10.98
N ASN A 224 -8.11 3.54 11.14
CA ASN A 224 -9.21 3.02 10.33
C ASN A 224 -10.04 4.19 9.80
N LEU A 225 -9.77 4.62 8.56
CA LEU A 225 -10.48 5.73 7.92
C LEU A 225 -11.94 5.38 7.55
N ALA A 226 -12.29 4.09 7.55
CA ALA A 226 -13.65 3.59 7.32
C ALA A 226 -14.50 3.55 8.61
N GLN A 227 -13.98 4.01 9.74
CA GLN A 227 -14.66 4.03 11.04
C GLN A 227 -15.94 4.88 11.04
N GLU A 228 -16.96 4.44 11.79
CA GLU A 228 -18.26 5.12 11.89
C GLU A 228 -18.38 6.03 13.12
N ASP A 229 -17.80 5.63 14.25
CA ASP A 229 -17.74 6.47 15.44
C ASP A 229 -16.98 7.76 15.14
N LYS A 230 -17.64 8.91 15.28
CA LYS A 230 -17.10 10.21 14.87
C LYS A 230 -15.81 10.59 15.60
N THR A 231 -15.67 10.19 16.86
CA THR A 231 -14.50 10.49 17.69
C THR A 231 -13.29 9.70 17.21
N LYS A 232 -13.43 8.38 17.06
CA LYS A 232 -12.38 7.49 16.52
C LYS A 232 -12.07 7.81 15.05
N ALA A 233 -13.07 8.14 14.24
CA ALA A 233 -12.87 8.55 12.85
C ALA A 233 -12.05 9.85 12.76
N LYS A 234 -12.32 10.85 13.61
CA LYS A 234 -11.49 12.06 13.70
C LYS A 234 -10.07 11.72 14.15
N GLN A 235 -9.91 10.91 15.20
CA GLN A 235 -8.59 10.50 15.71
C GLN A 235 -7.75 9.76 14.65
N ALA A 236 -8.36 8.85 13.90
CA ALA A 236 -7.73 8.16 12.79
C ALA A 236 -7.34 9.11 11.65
N TYR A 237 -8.23 10.03 11.27
CA TYR A 237 -7.99 11.04 10.24
C TYR A 237 -6.89 12.04 10.63
N ASP A 238 -6.92 12.55 11.86
CA ASP A 238 -5.90 13.48 12.39
C ASP A 238 -4.52 12.83 12.37
N SER A 239 -4.41 11.57 12.80
CA SER A 239 -3.15 10.81 12.74
C SER A 239 -2.68 10.61 11.31
N PHE A 240 -3.57 10.18 10.42
CA PHE A 240 -3.28 9.94 9.00
C PHE A 240 -2.80 11.22 8.29
N LEU A 241 -3.45 12.36 8.54
CA LEU A 241 -3.07 13.65 7.97
C LEU A 241 -1.73 14.17 8.51
N ASP A 242 -1.39 13.90 9.78
CA ASP A 242 -0.04 14.15 10.32
C ASP A 242 1.02 13.24 9.68
N ASP A 243 0.71 11.98 9.39
CA ASP A 243 1.63 11.09 8.67
C ASP A 243 1.87 11.53 7.22
N LEU A 244 0.80 11.88 6.48
CA LEU A 244 0.91 12.45 5.14
C LEU A 244 1.78 13.72 5.13
N ARG A 245 1.59 14.63 6.08
CA ARG A 245 2.41 15.85 6.22
C ARG A 245 3.86 15.54 6.58
N ARG A 246 4.14 14.46 7.31
CA ARG A 246 5.52 13.98 7.54
C ARG A 246 6.16 13.46 6.26
N CYS A 247 5.43 12.77 5.37
CA CYS A 247 5.94 12.45 4.04
C CYS A 247 6.34 13.71 3.26
N GLU A 248 5.45 14.70 3.15
CA GLU A 248 5.73 15.96 2.44
C GLU A 248 6.92 16.72 3.06
N ALA A 249 6.98 16.78 4.39
CA ALA A 249 8.11 17.37 5.10
C ALA A 249 9.43 16.62 4.87
N LEU A 250 9.41 15.30 4.68
CA LEU A 250 10.61 14.51 4.36
C LEU A 250 10.97 14.53 2.86
N GLY A 251 10.06 14.94 1.98
CA GLY A 251 10.23 14.85 0.52
C GLY A 251 9.81 13.49 -0.06
N ILE A 252 9.02 12.71 0.68
CA ILE A 252 8.50 11.42 0.29
C ILE A 252 7.14 11.62 -0.38
N THR A 253 6.88 10.99 -1.53
CA THR A 253 5.59 11.15 -2.25
C THR A 253 4.65 9.95 -2.16
N LEU A 254 5.07 8.84 -1.52
CA LEU A 254 4.23 7.68 -1.26
C LEU A 254 3.90 7.56 0.24
N TYR A 255 2.80 6.90 0.58
CA TYR A 255 2.45 6.53 1.95
C TYR A 255 1.49 5.33 1.96
N ASN A 256 1.97 4.17 2.38
CA ASN A 256 1.17 2.93 2.41
C ASN A 256 0.30 2.83 3.67
N PHE A 257 -0.93 2.36 3.51
CA PHE A 257 -1.79 2.02 4.64
C PHE A 257 -2.85 0.96 4.28
N HIS A 258 -3.23 0.16 5.27
CA HIS A 258 -4.38 -0.73 5.17
C HIS A 258 -5.67 0.12 5.01
N PRO A 259 -6.56 -0.16 4.03
CA PRO A 259 -7.77 0.63 3.79
C PRO A 259 -8.72 0.74 5.01
N GLY A 260 -8.62 -0.18 5.96
CA GLY A 260 -9.38 -0.19 7.21
C GLY A 260 -10.43 -1.30 7.25
N SER A 261 -11.49 -1.11 8.03
CA SER A 261 -12.54 -2.13 8.19
C SER A 261 -13.93 -1.53 8.47
N ALA A 262 -14.96 -2.19 7.96
CA ALA A 262 -16.35 -1.83 8.19
C ALA A 262 -16.85 -2.10 9.62
N ASN A 263 -16.09 -2.83 10.43
CA ASN A 263 -16.44 -3.25 11.78
C ASN A 263 -17.78 -3.99 11.83
N GLN A 264 -18.85 -3.34 12.32
CA GLN A 264 -20.22 -3.86 12.42
C GLN A 264 -21.20 -3.19 11.44
N THR A 265 -20.70 -2.40 10.48
CA THR A 265 -21.49 -1.56 9.57
C THR A 265 -21.56 -2.15 8.16
N PRO A 266 -22.52 -1.74 7.30
CA PRO A 266 -22.57 -2.18 5.91
C PRO A 266 -21.31 -1.79 5.14
N HIS A 267 -20.75 -2.74 4.38
CA HIS A 267 -19.43 -2.60 3.73
C HIS A 267 -19.37 -1.41 2.76
N ALA A 268 -20.41 -1.20 1.94
CA ALA A 268 -20.51 -0.05 1.05
C ALA A 268 -20.47 1.30 1.81
N SER A 269 -21.12 1.39 2.98
CA SER A 269 -21.07 2.59 3.83
C SER A 269 -19.67 2.86 4.39
N ALA A 270 -18.89 1.79 4.65
CA ALA A 270 -17.51 1.89 5.10
C ALA A 270 -16.58 2.37 3.97
N ILE A 271 -16.75 1.84 2.76
CA ILE A 271 -16.08 2.33 1.53
C ILE A 271 -16.39 3.82 1.31
N THR A 272 -17.64 4.26 1.42
CA THR A 272 -18.02 5.69 1.31
C THR A 272 -17.36 6.57 2.38
N ARG A 273 -17.12 6.07 3.59
CA ARG A 273 -16.38 6.83 4.63
C ARG A 273 -14.90 6.93 4.30
N LEU A 274 -14.26 5.83 3.87
CA LEU A 274 -12.88 5.80 3.41
C LEU A 274 -12.64 6.76 2.23
N ALA A 275 -13.47 6.73 1.18
CA ALA A 275 -13.34 7.61 0.02
C ALA A 275 -13.46 9.10 0.39
N LYS A 276 -14.35 9.45 1.34
CA LYS A 276 -14.49 10.82 1.86
C LYS A 276 -13.30 11.25 2.71
N ALA A 277 -12.76 10.37 3.55
CA ALA A 277 -11.55 10.62 4.32
C ALA A 277 -10.34 10.84 3.40
N LEU A 278 -10.16 9.99 2.39
CA LEU A 278 -9.12 10.14 1.38
C LEU A 278 -9.25 11.46 0.61
N THR A 279 -10.44 11.78 0.09
CA THR A 279 -10.69 13.04 -0.63
C THR A 279 -10.36 14.27 0.24
N SER A 280 -10.71 14.22 1.53
CA SER A 280 -10.39 15.29 2.48
C SER A 280 -8.88 15.43 2.73
N ALA A 281 -8.17 14.31 2.86
CA ALA A 281 -6.73 14.30 3.09
C ALA A 281 -5.93 14.74 1.83
N LEU A 282 -6.36 14.30 0.65
CA LEU A 282 -5.86 14.71 -0.66
C LEU A 282 -6.01 16.22 -0.88
N SER A 283 -7.13 16.81 -0.46
CA SER A 283 -7.37 18.25 -0.51
C SER A 283 -6.54 19.03 0.53
N ALA A 284 -6.17 18.40 1.64
CA ALA A 284 -5.40 18.99 2.74
C ALA A 284 -3.86 18.81 2.62
N THR A 285 -3.38 18.31 1.48
CA THR A 285 -1.97 18.00 1.14
C THR A 285 -1.73 18.25 -0.36
N SER A 286 -0.48 18.32 -0.81
CA SER A 286 -0.11 18.72 -2.19
C SER A 286 0.60 17.66 -3.02
N THR A 287 1.54 16.90 -2.46
CA THR A 287 2.45 16.01 -3.22
C THR A 287 2.31 14.54 -2.89
N VAL A 288 1.98 14.19 -1.64
CA VAL A 288 1.92 12.79 -1.21
C VAL A 288 0.71 12.05 -1.78
N THR A 289 0.94 10.78 -2.15
CA THR A 289 -0.02 9.82 -2.69
C THR A 289 -0.32 8.78 -1.61
N PRO A 290 -1.54 8.75 -1.04
CA PRO A 290 -2.01 7.60 -0.27
C PRO A 290 -2.02 6.34 -1.14
N VAL A 291 -1.29 5.32 -0.69
CA VAL A 291 -1.19 4.01 -1.32
C VAL A 291 -2.03 3.03 -0.48
N LEU A 292 -3.09 2.49 -1.07
CA LEU A 292 -4.01 1.56 -0.42
C LEU A 292 -3.51 0.12 -0.60
N GLU A 293 -3.36 -0.63 0.47
CA GLU A 293 -2.86 -2.00 0.39
C GLU A 293 -3.95 -3.05 0.13
N THR A 294 -3.64 -4.09 -0.65
CA THR A 294 -4.41 -5.33 -0.71
C THR A 294 -4.39 -6.05 0.64
N MET A 295 -5.54 -6.42 1.17
CA MET A 295 -5.68 -7.08 2.48
C MET A 295 -6.02 -8.57 2.35
N CYS A 296 -5.73 -9.37 3.38
CA CYS A 296 -6.07 -10.80 3.43
C CYS A 296 -7.58 -11.13 3.48
N GLY A 297 -8.48 -10.16 3.28
CA GLY A 297 -9.94 -10.38 3.26
C GLY A 297 -10.54 -10.92 4.57
N HIS A 298 -9.95 -10.57 5.71
CA HIS A 298 -10.31 -11.08 7.04
C HIS A 298 -11.49 -10.31 7.67
N GLY A 299 -12.55 -11.03 8.03
CA GLY A 299 -13.68 -10.49 8.79
C GLY A 299 -14.45 -9.41 8.02
N SER A 300 -14.13 -8.14 8.28
CA SER A 300 -14.70 -6.96 7.60
C SER A 300 -13.66 -5.92 7.18
N THR A 301 -12.41 -6.34 6.92
CA THR A 301 -11.39 -5.51 6.24
C THR A 301 -11.85 -5.09 4.84
N ILE A 302 -11.52 -3.86 4.43
CA ILE A 302 -11.64 -3.38 3.05
C ILE A 302 -10.29 -3.59 2.34
N GLY A 303 -10.30 -3.87 1.05
CA GLY A 303 -9.12 -4.16 0.23
C GLY A 303 -8.86 -5.65 0.01
N GLY A 304 -9.80 -6.52 0.40
CA GLY A 304 -9.69 -7.97 0.24
C GLY A 304 -10.03 -8.49 -1.16
N TYR A 305 -10.75 -7.69 -1.95
CA TYR A 305 -11.12 -8.02 -3.32
C TYR A 305 -10.87 -6.83 -4.24
N LEU A 306 -10.32 -7.05 -5.44
CA LEU A 306 -9.88 -5.96 -6.32
C LEU A 306 -11.00 -4.98 -6.70
N HIS A 307 -12.26 -5.44 -6.74
CA HIS A 307 -13.43 -4.57 -6.97
C HIS A 307 -13.67 -3.54 -5.88
N GLU A 308 -13.20 -3.75 -4.66
CA GLU A 308 -13.36 -2.78 -3.55
C GLU A 308 -12.54 -1.51 -3.82
N PHE A 309 -11.38 -1.62 -4.47
CA PHE A 309 -10.56 -0.48 -4.87
C PHE A 309 -11.22 0.36 -5.97
N ARG A 310 -11.84 -0.29 -6.95
CA ARG A 310 -12.71 0.37 -7.94
C ARG A 310 -13.85 1.13 -7.26
N ASP A 311 -14.48 0.52 -6.26
CA ASP A 311 -15.62 1.10 -5.54
C ASP A 311 -15.20 2.25 -4.59
N ILE A 312 -13.92 2.31 -4.20
CA ILE A 312 -13.30 3.49 -3.57
C ILE A 312 -13.02 4.58 -4.63
N LEU A 313 -12.31 4.24 -5.71
CA LEU A 313 -11.87 5.17 -6.76
C LEU A 313 -13.03 5.91 -7.45
N THR A 314 -14.14 5.20 -7.71
CA THR A 314 -15.39 5.78 -8.26
C THR A 314 -16.08 6.79 -7.34
N GLN A 315 -15.70 6.85 -6.05
CA GLN A 315 -16.19 7.83 -5.07
C GLN A 315 -15.18 8.94 -4.75
N ILE A 316 -13.97 8.89 -5.31
CA ILE A 316 -12.96 9.96 -5.23
C ILE A 316 -13.06 10.83 -6.48
N PRO A 317 -13.05 12.18 -6.37
CA PRO A 317 -13.08 13.08 -7.54
C PRO A 317 -11.90 12.85 -8.50
N GLN A 318 -12.17 12.93 -9.80
CA GLN A 318 -11.23 12.53 -10.86
C GLN A 318 -9.93 13.35 -10.84
N GLU A 319 -9.98 14.60 -10.41
CA GLU A 319 -8.79 15.45 -10.25
C GLU A 319 -7.76 14.87 -9.28
N TYR A 320 -8.17 14.04 -8.31
CA TYR A 320 -7.26 13.41 -7.35
C TYR A 320 -6.78 12.01 -7.74
N HIS A 321 -7.31 11.40 -8.82
CA HIS A 321 -6.96 10.03 -9.20
C HIS A 321 -5.45 9.83 -9.43
N HIS A 322 -4.76 10.85 -9.96
CA HIS A 322 -3.30 10.83 -10.15
C HIS A 322 -2.48 10.74 -8.83
N ARG A 323 -3.09 11.11 -7.69
CA ARG A 323 -2.52 11.06 -6.33
C ARG A 323 -3.16 9.96 -5.46
N ILE A 324 -3.78 8.94 -6.06
CA ILE A 324 -4.09 7.68 -5.37
C ILE A 324 -3.20 6.57 -5.93
N GLY A 325 -2.72 5.70 -5.03
CA GLY A 325 -1.94 4.52 -5.35
C GLY A 325 -2.50 3.27 -4.70
N ILE A 326 -2.00 2.12 -5.13
CA ILE A 326 -2.29 0.81 -4.54
C ILE A 326 -0.97 0.03 -4.37
N CYS A 327 -0.85 -0.68 -3.25
CA CYS A 327 0.21 -1.63 -2.98
C CYS A 327 -0.34 -3.05 -3.09
N ILE A 328 0.36 -3.92 -3.82
CA ILE A 328 0.07 -5.35 -3.84
C ILE A 328 0.96 -6.03 -2.80
N ASP A 329 0.38 -6.45 -1.69
CA ASP A 329 1.00 -7.43 -0.80
C ASP A 329 0.71 -8.85 -1.33
N THR A 330 1.77 -9.65 -1.52
CA THR A 330 1.68 -11.00 -2.07
C THR A 330 1.02 -11.99 -1.10
N CYS A 331 1.33 -11.92 0.20
CA CYS A 331 0.74 -12.79 1.22
C CYS A 331 -0.75 -12.52 1.41
N HIS A 332 -1.16 -11.25 1.44
CA HIS A 332 -2.53 -10.79 1.59
C HIS A 332 -3.37 -11.16 0.37
N SER A 333 -2.90 -10.88 -0.84
CA SER A 333 -3.60 -11.26 -2.08
C SER A 333 -3.83 -12.77 -2.16
N PHE A 334 -2.81 -13.56 -1.80
CA PHE A 334 -2.88 -15.01 -1.71
C PHE A 334 -3.83 -15.50 -0.60
N ALA A 335 -3.76 -14.91 0.59
CA ALA A 335 -4.63 -15.24 1.73
C ALA A 335 -6.10 -14.84 1.48
N ALA A 336 -6.36 -13.84 0.63
CA ALA A 336 -7.70 -13.48 0.16
C ALA A 336 -8.26 -14.49 -0.86
N GLY A 337 -7.40 -15.08 -1.70
CA GLY A 337 -7.73 -16.19 -2.58
C GLY A 337 -7.03 -16.20 -3.94
N TYR A 338 -6.36 -15.12 -4.33
CA TYR A 338 -5.72 -14.99 -5.63
C TYR A 338 -4.55 -15.96 -5.81
N ASP A 339 -4.39 -16.54 -7.00
CA ASP A 339 -3.22 -17.36 -7.32
C ASP A 339 -2.09 -16.48 -7.85
N LEU A 340 -0.93 -16.55 -7.20
CA LEU A 340 0.31 -15.90 -7.61
C LEU A 340 1.45 -16.91 -7.84
N THR A 341 1.24 -18.20 -7.52
CA THR A 341 2.32 -19.21 -7.55
C THR A 341 2.59 -19.68 -8.97
N SER A 342 1.53 -19.97 -9.71
CA SER A 342 1.63 -20.35 -11.12
C SER A 342 1.82 -19.10 -12.00
N PRO A 343 2.65 -19.16 -13.06
CA PRO A 343 2.81 -18.04 -14.00
C PRO A 343 1.47 -17.62 -14.65
N SER A 344 0.59 -18.58 -14.92
CA SER A 344 -0.77 -18.34 -15.43
C SER A 344 -1.70 -17.69 -14.40
N GLY A 345 -1.58 -18.03 -13.12
CA GLY A 345 -2.31 -17.41 -12.02
C GLY A 345 -1.87 -15.97 -11.81
N PHE A 346 -0.57 -15.74 -11.69
CA PHE A 346 0.01 -14.40 -11.58
C PHE A 346 -0.37 -13.51 -12.77
N ALA A 347 -0.28 -14.03 -14.01
CA ALA A 347 -0.71 -13.29 -15.20
C ALA A 347 -2.21 -12.95 -15.16
N SER A 348 -3.05 -13.88 -14.69
CA SER A 348 -4.50 -13.68 -14.55
C SER A 348 -4.84 -12.66 -13.45
N PHE A 349 -4.12 -12.66 -12.33
CA PHE A 349 -4.25 -11.66 -11.27
C PHE A 349 -3.81 -10.26 -11.74
N MET A 350 -2.68 -10.16 -12.44
CA MET A 350 -2.22 -8.89 -13.03
C MET A 350 -3.16 -8.37 -14.13
N GLN A 351 -3.88 -9.26 -14.81
CA GLN A 351 -4.95 -8.90 -15.75
C GLN A 351 -6.21 -8.41 -15.02
N GLU A 352 -6.69 -9.13 -13.99
CA GLU A 352 -7.82 -8.67 -13.16
C GLU A 352 -7.54 -7.30 -12.52
N PHE A 353 -6.32 -7.08 -12.01
CA PHE A 353 -5.88 -5.78 -11.51
C PHE A 353 -5.96 -4.71 -12.60
N SER A 354 -5.48 -5.00 -13.81
CA SER A 354 -5.53 -4.07 -14.94
C SER A 354 -6.96 -3.73 -15.38
N ASP A 355 -7.88 -4.70 -15.36
CA ASP A 355 -9.25 -4.52 -15.88
C ASP A 355 -10.22 -3.96 -14.84
N VAL A 356 -10.03 -4.29 -13.56
CA VAL A 356 -10.92 -3.84 -12.46
C VAL A 356 -10.48 -2.47 -11.92
N ILE A 357 -9.19 -2.19 -11.91
CA ILE A 357 -8.58 -1.00 -11.26
C ILE A 357 -7.81 -0.16 -12.28
N GLY A 358 -6.91 -0.80 -13.03
CA GLY A 358 -5.97 -0.15 -13.94
C GLY A 358 -4.54 -0.07 -13.36
N LEU A 359 -3.56 -0.56 -14.13
CA LEU A 359 -2.15 -0.61 -13.73
C LEU A 359 -1.57 0.79 -13.40
N GLN A 360 -2.14 1.87 -13.92
CA GLN A 360 -1.73 3.24 -13.60
C GLN A 360 -1.94 3.64 -12.13
N TYR A 361 -2.63 2.82 -11.32
CA TYR A 361 -2.75 3.00 -9.87
C TYR A 361 -1.73 2.19 -9.06
N LEU A 362 -1.02 1.22 -9.66
CA LEU A 362 -0.02 0.45 -8.94
C LEU A 362 1.17 1.35 -8.56
N ARG A 363 1.58 1.34 -7.29
CA ARG A 363 2.65 2.20 -6.75
C ARG A 363 3.70 1.48 -5.93
N ALA A 364 3.44 0.25 -5.50
CA ALA A 364 4.31 -0.51 -4.61
C ALA A 364 3.95 -2.00 -4.61
N LEU A 365 4.85 -2.82 -4.08
CA LEU A 365 4.55 -4.16 -3.63
C LEU A 365 5.12 -4.38 -2.22
N HIS A 366 4.43 -5.20 -1.42
CA HIS A 366 5.02 -5.87 -0.28
C HIS A 366 5.29 -7.32 -0.68
N LEU A 367 6.53 -7.77 -0.50
CA LEU A 367 6.98 -9.10 -0.90
C LEU A 367 7.08 -9.99 0.33
N ASN A 368 5.99 -10.69 0.59
CA ASN A 368 5.81 -11.56 1.74
C ASN A 368 5.33 -12.93 1.28
N ASP A 369 6.05 -14.00 1.66
CA ASP A 369 5.52 -15.35 1.51
C ASP A 369 4.44 -15.59 2.59
N SER A 370 3.59 -16.60 2.44
CA SER A 370 2.49 -16.86 3.37
C SER A 370 2.77 -18.09 4.24
N LYS A 371 2.65 -17.96 5.56
CA LYS A 371 2.61 -19.10 6.49
C LYS A 371 1.27 -19.85 6.44
N ALA A 372 0.29 -19.42 5.66
CA ALA A 372 -1.05 -20.01 5.58
C ALA A 372 -1.47 -20.32 4.14
N PRO A 373 -2.33 -21.34 3.90
CA PRO A 373 -2.74 -21.70 2.55
C PRO A 373 -3.57 -20.61 1.85
N ARG A 374 -3.67 -20.70 0.51
CA ARG A 374 -4.44 -19.77 -0.34
C ARG A 374 -5.89 -19.66 0.14
N GLY A 375 -6.43 -18.44 0.19
CA GLY A 375 -7.81 -18.18 0.63
C GLY A 375 -8.08 -18.37 2.13
N SER A 376 -7.05 -18.62 2.95
CA SER A 376 -7.21 -18.88 4.40
C SER A 376 -7.66 -17.68 5.24
N LYS A 377 -7.62 -16.46 4.68
CA LYS A 377 -7.95 -15.19 5.34
C LYS A 377 -7.14 -14.98 6.63
N ARG A 378 -5.84 -15.25 6.55
CA ARG A 378 -4.83 -15.04 7.59
C ARG A 378 -3.65 -14.25 6.99
N ASP A 379 -3.50 -13.01 7.44
CA ASP A 379 -2.21 -12.30 7.41
C ASP A 379 -1.26 -13.04 8.37
N LEU A 380 -0.21 -13.66 7.81
CA LEU A 380 0.88 -14.34 8.52
C LEU A 380 2.11 -14.49 7.59
N HIS A 381 2.99 -13.50 7.55
CA HIS A 381 4.14 -13.49 6.63
C HIS A 381 5.17 -14.60 6.94
N ALA A 382 5.69 -15.26 5.90
CA ALA A 382 6.79 -16.22 5.89
C ALA A 382 7.99 -15.65 5.11
N ASN A 383 9.14 -16.31 5.23
CA ASN A 383 10.34 -15.94 4.47
C ASN A 383 10.25 -16.41 3.01
N ILE A 384 10.91 -15.69 2.10
CA ILE A 384 10.81 -15.88 0.64
C ILE A 384 11.10 -17.33 0.24
N GLY A 385 10.12 -18.01 -0.36
CA GLY A 385 10.23 -19.39 -0.83
C GLY A 385 9.93 -20.47 0.22
N THR A 386 9.78 -20.10 1.50
CA THR A 386 9.53 -21.04 2.61
C THR A 386 8.04 -21.29 2.88
N GLY A 387 7.16 -20.41 2.40
CA GLY A 387 5.73 -20.48 2.66
C GLY A 387 4.92 -21.13 1.53
N PHE A 388 3.62 -20.87 1.54
CA PHE A 388 2.67 -21.43 0.58
C PHE A 388 2.63 -20.71 -0.77
N LEU A 389 3.31 -19.55 -0.91
CA LEU A 389 3.53 -18.94 -2.23
C LEU A 389 4.69 -19.63 -2.97
N GLY A 390 5.75 -20.00 -2.25
CA GLY A 390 6.91 -20.67 -2.82
C GLY A 390 7.76 -19.75 -3.72
N LEU A 391 8.90 -20.25 -4.19
CA LEU A 391 9.87 -19.41 -4.90
C LEU A 391 9.34 -18.93 -6.26
N ARG A 392 8.56 -19.76 -6.96
CA ARG A 392 7.95 -19.42 -8.27
C ARG A 392 7.13 -18.14 -8.24
N ALA A 393 6.42 -17.84 -7.15
CA ALA A 393 5.65 -16.61 -7.02
C ALA A 393 6.54 -15.35 -7.11
N PHE A 394 7.69 -15.39 -6.45
CA PHE A 394 8.65 -14.29 -6.45
C PHE A 394 9.43 -14.22 -7.76
N HIS A 395 9.69 -15.36 -8.42
CA HIS A 395 10.24 -15.36 -9.78
C HIS A 395 9.31 -14.63 -10.76
N ASN A 396 7.99 -14.90 -10.69
CA ASN A 396 6.99 -14.22 -11.52
C ASN A 396 7.02 -12.69 -11.32
N VAL A 397 7.14 -12.23 -10.07
CA VAL A 397 7.24 -10.80 -9.71
C VAL A 397 8.55 -10.17 -10.20
N MET A 398 9.69 -10.77 -9.88
CA MET A 398 11.02 -10.20 -10.17
C MET A 398 11.35 -10.19 -11.68
N ASN A 399 10.56 -10.86 -12.52
CA ASN A 399 10.70 -10.89 -13.97
C ASN A 399 9.53 -10.20 -14.72
N GLU A 400 8.62 -9.49 -14.05
CA GLU A 400 7.51 -8.76 -14.67
C GLU A 400 7.91 -7.31 -14.99
N PRO A 401 8.08 -6.92 -16.28
CA PRO A 401 8.58 -5.58 -16.64
C PRO A 401 7.66 -4.44 -16.22
N ARG A 402 6.37 -4.71 -15.99
CA ARG A 402 5.40 -3.71 -15.50
C ARG A 402 5.64 -3.27 -14.05
N LEU A 403 6.53 -3.93 -13.30
CA LEU A 403 6.85 -3.60 -11.91
C LEU A 403 8.19 -2.86 -11.73
N GLU A 404 8.93 -2.62 -12.81
CA GLU A 404 10.23 -1.95 -12.77
C GLU A 404 10.11 -0.52 -12.21
N GLY A 405 11.05 -0.15 -11.34
CA GLY A 405 11.07 1.15 -10.64
C GLY A 405 10.07 1.31 -9.50
N LEU A 406 9.22 0.31 -9.21
CA LEU A 406 8.34 0.31 -8.03
C LEU A 406 9.09 -0.17 -6.78
N PRO A 407 8.82 0.40 -5.59
CA PRO A 407 9.36 -0.09 -4.33
C PRO A 407 8.72 -1.44 -3.97
N MET A 408 9.58 -2.42 -3.70
CA MET A 408 9.26 -3.79 -3.34
C MET A 408 9.80 -4.06 -1.92
N ILE A 409 8.90 -4.21 -0.95
CA ILE A 409 9.24 -4.16 0.48
C ILE A 409 9.02 -5.52 1.14
N LEU A 410 10.08 -6.10 1.70
CA LEU A 410 9.98 -7.24 2.62
C LEU A 410 9.38 -6.78 3.97
N GLU A 411 8.32 -7.46 4.42
CA GLU A 411 7.83 -7.41 5.81
C GLU A 411 7.89 -8.81 6.45
N THR A 412 8.85 -9.60 5.97
CA THR A 412 9.14 -10.98 6.38
C THR A 412 9.68 -11.04 7.81
N PRO A 413 9.48 -12.16 8.53
CA PRO A 413 9.93 -12.29 9.92
C PRO A 413 11.45 -12.45 10.02
N ILE A 414 12.06 -11.73 10.96
CA ILE A 414 13.52 -11.77 11.22
C ILE A 414 13.89 -12.09 12.68
N ASP A 415 12.90 -12.35 13.54
CA ASP A 415 13.11 -12.59 14.97
C ASP A 415 13.67 -14.00 15.25
N ARG A 416 14.87 -14.09 15.83
CA ARG A 416 15.52 -15.35 16.23
C ARG A 416 15.86 -15.42 17.73
N PRO A 417 16.14 -16.63 18.29
CA PRO A 417 16.53 -16.77 19.68
C PRO A 417 17.85 -16.05 20.05
N GLU A 418 17.83 -15.36 21.19
CA GLU A 418 19.01 -14.72 21.78
C GLU A 418 20.02 -15.76 22.32
N GLY A 419 21.24 -15.70 21.78
CA GLY A 419 22.33 -16.62 22.11
C GLY A 419 22.40 -17.88 21.25
N GLU A 420 21.81 -17.87 20.06
CA GLU A 420 22.28 -18.73 18.96
C GLU A 420 23.15 -17.86 18.04
N ASP A 421 24.39 -18.28 17.81
CA ASP A 421 25.37 -17.51 17.04
C ASP A 421 25.09 -17.62 15.53
N ILE A 422 25.38 -16.55 14.79
CA ILE A 422 25.31 -16.58 13.32
C ILE A 422 26.44 -17.49 12.85
N LYS A 423 26.09 -18.60 12.20
CA LYS A 423 27.04 -19.36 11.40
C LYS A 423 27.19 -18.66 10.07
N GLU A 424 28.25 -17.88 9.94
CA GLU A 424 28.78 -17.55 8.62
C GLU A 424 29.17 -18.88 7.94
N GLU A 425 28.84 -19.08 6.66
CA GLU A 425 29.23 -20.28 5.92
C GLU A 425 30.71 -20.16 5.48
N GLY A 426 31.61 -20.23 6.48
CA GLY A 426 33.05 -20.11 6.31
C GLY A 426 33.82 -20.80 7.44
N ASP A 427 34.62 -21.81 7.06
CA ASP A 427 35.66 -22.49 7.85
C ASP A 427 35.21 -23.36 9.06
N ASP A 428 36.18 -24.01 9.73
CA ASP A 428 35.97 -25.33 10.32
C ASP A 428 35.47 -25.49 11.79
N GLY A 429 34.90 -26.67 12.05
CA GLY A 429 35.52 -27.61 13.00
C GLY A 429 35.38 -27.44 14.52
N SER A 430 34.54 -26.55 15.08
CA SER A 430 34.38 -26.50 16.55
C SER A 430 32.94 -26.46 17.12
N SER A 431 32.39 -27.64 17.45
CA SER A 431 31.11 -27.77 18.17
C SER A 431 31.25 -27.70 19.70
N LYS A 432 31.23 -26.50 20.29
CA LYS A 432 31.28 -26.32 21.76
C LYS A 432 29.90 -26.26 22.43
N GLY A 433 29.47 -27.40 22.96
CA GLY A 433 28.49 -27.63 24.05
C GLY A 433 27.36 -26.61 24.31
N LYS A 434 26.14 -26.87 23.81
CA LYS A 434 24.91 -26.17 24.24
C LYS A 434 24.64 -26.40 25.74
N LYS A 435 24.71 -25.35 26.57
CA LYS A 435 24.13 -25.33 27.93
C LYS A 435 22.60 -25.35 27.82
N LYS A 436 21.94 -26.36 28.41
CA LYS A 436 20.47 -26.39 28.50
C LYS A 436 19.96 -25.25 29.40
N LYS A 437 19.14 -24.35 28.83
CA LYS A 437 18.34 -23.37 29.60
C LYS A 437 17.19 -24.12 30.35
N PRO A 438 16.74 -23.63 31.51
CA PRO A 438 15.63 -24.26 32.25
C PRO A 438 14.30 -24.14 31.51
N ALA A 439 13.41 -25.12 31.68
CA ALA A 439 12.10 -25.13 31.04
C ALA A 439 11.17 -24.04 31.64
N GLY A 440 10.44 -23.33 30.77
CA GLY A 440 9.41 -22.36 31.15
C GLY A 440 9.68 -20.90 30.74
N ALA A 441 10.95 -20.53 30.52
CA ALA A 441 11.28 -19.23 29.93
C ALA A 441 11.23 -19.32 28.39
N SER A 442 10.42 -18.49 27.74
CA SER A 442 10.57 -18.25 26.30
C SER A 442 11.94 -17.63 26.04
N ALA A 443 12.60 -18.06 24.95
CA ALA A 443 13.81 -17.37 24.52
C ALA A 443 13.46 -15.93 24.16
N LYS A 444 14.21 -14.96 24.70
CA LYS A 444 14.15 -13.59 24.21
C LYS A 444 14.51 -13.60 22.73
N LEU A 445 13.66 -12.98 21.92
CA LEU A 445 13.89 -12.85 20.49
C LEU A 445 14.68 -11.56 20.21
N VAL A 446 15.53 -11.63 19.19
CA VAL A 446 16.30 -10.51 18.65
C VAL A 446 16.21 -10.55 17.12
N PRO A 447 16.13 -9.39 16.43
CA PRO A 447 16.08 -9.34 14.98
C PRO A 447 17.43 -9.73 14.38
N ASP A 448 17.41 -10.53 13.31
CA ASP A 448 18.58 -10.81 12.49
C ASP A 448 18.46 -10.19 11.09
N PHE A 449 19.18 -9.10 10.89
CA PHE A 449 19.15 -8.35 9.63
C PHE A 449 19.80 -9.10 8.45
N ASN A 450 20.54 -10.20 8.69
CA ASN A 450 21.03 -11.07 7.63
C ASN A 450 19.90 -11.78 6.88
N VAL A 451 18.73 -11.99 7.52
CA VAL A 451 17.56 -12.57 6.87
C VAL A 451 17.10 -11.67 5.71
N TRP A 452 16.91 -10.37 5.95
CA TRP A 452 16.55 -9.43 4.89
C TRP A 452 17.68 -9.22 3.87
N ALA A 453 18.95 -9.18 4.29
CA ALA A 453 20.07 -9.10 3.35
C ALA A 453 20.15 -10.33 2.41
N GLY A 454 19.80 -11.52 2.92
CA GLY A 454 19.69 -12.76 2.16
C GLY A 454 18.44 -12.84 1.28
N GLU A 455 17.29 -12.33 1.74
CA GLU A 455 16.06 -12.29 0.96
C GLU A 455 16.10 -11.25 -0.17
N ILE A 456 16.72 -10.08 0.06
CA ILE A 456 17.03 -9.12 -1.01
C ILE A 456 17.94 -9.80 -2.06
N ALA A 457 19.02 -10.44 -1.62
CA ALA A 457 19.94 -11.18 -2.51
C ALA A 457 19.24 -12.27 -3.33
N LEU A 458 18.35 -13.03 -2.69
CA LEU A 458 17.56 -14.08 -3.31
C LEU A 458 16.67 -13.50 -4.40
N LEU A 459 15.89 -12.46 -4.09
CA LEU A 459 15.02 -11.77 -5.05
C LEU A 459 15.81 -11.18 -6.23
N GLU A 460 16.96 -10.56 -5.97
CA GLU A 460 17.87 -10.07 -7.03
C GLU A 460 18.38 -11.20 -7.93
N SER A 461 18.67 -12.38 -7.38
CA SER A 461 19.16 -13.53 -8.16
C SER A 461 18.09 -14.17 -9.07
N LEU A 462 16.80 -14.00 -8.78
CA LEU A 462 15.72 -14.53 -9.63
C LEU A 462 15.58 -13.77 -10.96
N ILE A 463 16.18 -12.58 -11.10
CA ILE A 463 16.07 -11.74 -12.29
C ILE A 463 16.84 -12.39 -13.45
N GLY A 464 16.11 -12.90 -14.45
CA GLY A 464 16.67 -13.58 -15.63
C GLY A 464 17.06 -15.04 -15.41
N MET A 465 16.90 -15.60 -14.20
CA MET A 465 17.10 -17.02 -13.92
C MET A 465 16.07 -17.87 -14.68
N ASP A 466 16.49 -19.00 -15.25
CA ASP A 466 15.55 -19.97 -15.87
C ASP A 466 14.81 -20.75 -14.77
N PRO A 467 13.48 -20.58 -14.62
CA PRO A 467 12.71 -21.26 -13.59
C PRO A 467 12.49 -22.76 -13.86
N GLU A 468 12.77 -23.22 -15.08
CA GLU A 468 12.72 -24.65 -15.42
C GLU A 468 14.12 -25.31 -15.37
N GLY A 469 15.15 -24.51 -15.08
CA GLY A 469 16.53 -24.95 -14.92
C GLY A 469 16.81 -25.68 -13.60
N GLU A 470 17.95 -26.38 -13.54
CA GLU A 470 18.38 -27.15 -12.37
C GLU A 470 18.65 -26.25 -11.14
N GLU A 471 19.27 -25.09 -11.36
CA GLU A 471 19.60 -24.11 -10.30
C GLU A 471 18.34 -23.61 -9.56
N PHE A 472 17.34 -23.10 -10.31
CA PHE A 472 16.09 -22.64 -9.72
C PHE A 472 15.36 -23.76 -8.98
N ARG A 473 15.28 -24.96 -9.58
CA ARG A 473 14.57 -26.10 -8.98
C ARG A 473 15.27 -26.63 -7.72
N ALA A 474 16.60 -26.60 -7.67
CA ALA A 474 17.36 -26.93 -6.46
C ALA A 474 17.14 -25.90 -5.34
N LEU A 475 17.11 -24.60 -5.70
CA LEU A 475 16.86 -23.50 -4.77
C LEU A 475 15.43 -23.51 -4.22
N GLU A 476 14.43 -23.73 -5.08
CA GLU A 476 13.02 -23.88 -4.69
C GLU A 476 12.82 -25.13 -3.81
N ALA A 477 13.45 -26.26 -4.15
CA ALA A 477 13.40 -27.47 -3.32
C ALA A 477 14.02 -27.24 -1.93
N LYS A 478 15.16 -26.53 -1.84
CA LYS A 478 15.82 -26.17 -0.57
C LYS A 478 14.90 -25.32 0.31
N LEU A 479 14.41 -24.19 -0.21
CA LEU A 479 13.57 -23.26 0.57
C LEU A 479 12.22 -23.88 0.95
N SER A 480 11.65 -24.71 0.05
CA SER A 480 10.44 -25.48 0.33
C SER A 480 10.66 -26.51 1.45
N GLU A 481 11.81 -27.20 1.48
CA GLU A 481 12.17 -28.12 2.56
C GLU A 481 12.37 -27.39 3.89
N GLU A 482 13.13 -26.29 3.92
CA GLU A 482 13.35 -25.45 5.11
C GLU A 482 12.04 -24.96 5.73
N GLY A 483 11.06 -24.59 4.90
CA GLY A 483 9.74 -24.18 5.35
C GLY A 483 8.76 -25.30 5.74
N ARG A 484 9.11 -26.58 5.55
CA ARG A 484 8.13 -27.70 5.61
C ARG A 484 7.41 -27.82 6.96
N GLU A 485 8.14 -27.92 8.08
CA GLU A 485 7.53 -28.07 9.43
C GLU A 485 6.58 -26.89 9.73
N MET A 486 6.98 -25.68 9.31
CA MET A 486 6.18 -24.47 9.50
C MET A 486 4.86 -24.56 8.72
N ARG A 487 4.89 -25.01 7.46
CA ARG A 487 3.69 -25.18 6.62
C ARG A 487 2.76 -26.27 7.16
N GLU A 488 3.30 -27.45 7.49
CA GLU A 488 2.53 -28.57 8.06
C GLU A 488 1.77 -28.16 9.35
N LYS A 489 2.50 -27.54 10.28
CA LYS A 489 1.96 -27.00 11.54
C LYS A 489 0.90 -25.91 11.36
N GLN A 490 0.92 -25.20 10.24
CA GLN A 490 -0.07 -24.19 9.90
C GLN A 490 -1.27 -24.75 9.13
N MET A 491 -1.10 -25.82 8.34
CA MET A 491 -2.21 -26.63 7.82
C MET A 491 -3.02 -27.20 8.97
N GLU A 492 -2.38 -27.86 9.93
CA GLU A 492 -3.08 -28.43 11.09
C GLU A 492 -3.89 -27.37 11.85
N GLN A 493 -3.32 -26.18 12.10
CA GLN A 493 -4.03 -25.08 12.74
C GLN A 493 -5.21 -24.57 11.92
N TYR A 494 -5.05 -24.50 10.59
CA TYR A 494 -6.09 -24.07 9.68
C TYR A 494 -7.24 -25.08 9.61
N GLU A 495 -6.93 -26.37 9.41
CA GLU A 495 -7.91 -27.46 9.37
C GLU A 495 -8.71 -27.58 10.66
N ARG A 496 -8.04 -27.56 11.82
CA ARG A 496 -8.69 -27.54 13.14
C ARG A 496 -9.62 -26.32 13.32
N LYS A 497 -9.26 -25.16 12.74
CA LYS A 497 -10.13 -23.96 12.72
C LYS A 497 -11.33 -24.17 11.79
N MET A 498 -11.13 -24.66 10.56
CA MET A 498 -12.20 -24.91 9.60
C MET A 498 -13.21 -25.94 10.12
N GLU A 499 -12.73 -27.02 10.75
CA GLU A 499 -13.59 -27.96 11.48
C GLU A 499 -14.41 -27.27 12.58
N ALA A 500 -13.78 -26.43 13.40
CA ALA A 500 -14.46 -25.73 14.49
C ALA A 500 -15.52 -24.75 13.98
N GLU A 501 -15.30 -24.13 12.81
CA GLU A 501 -16.26 -23.24 12.15
C GLU A 501 -17.41 -24.02 11.50
N ALA A 502 -17.13 -25.14 10.82
CA ALA A 502 -18.17 -26.06 10.32
C ALA A 502 -19.04 -26.63 11.47
N LYS A 503 -18.41 -27.04 12.58
CA LYS A 503 -19.09 -27.52 13.81
C LYS A 503 -19.92 -26.43 14.49
N LYS A 504 -19.55 -25.14 14.35
CA LYS A 504 -20.38 -24.00 14.78
C LYS A 504 -21.55 -23.74 13.83
N ALA A 505 -21.31 -23.78 12.51
CA ALA A 505 -22.33 -23.57 11.49
C ALA A 505 -23.45 -24.61 11.59
N ALA A 506 -23.11 -25.90 11.66
CA ALA A 506 -24.09 -26.99 11.81
C ALA A 506 -24.89 -26.90 13.13
N LYS A 507 -24.30 -26.39 14.21
CA LYS A 507 -25.03 -26.09 15.47
C LYS A 507 -25.99 -24.91 15.31
N LYS A 508 -25.59 -23.85 14.61
CA LYS A 508 -26.44 -22.68 14.33
C LYS A 508 -27.64 -23.07 13.46
N GLU A 509 -27.41 -23.85 12.41
CA GLU A 509 -28.46 -24.37 11.52
C GLU A 509 -29.48 -25.23 12.28
N LYS A 510 -29.00 -26.18 13.12
CA LYS A 510 -29.88 -26.99 13.98
C LYS A 510 -30.69 -26.12 14.96
N GLY A 511 -30.08 -25.08 15.54
CA GLY A 511 -30.78 -24.12 16.41
C GLY A 511 -31.81 -23.26 15.67
N GLN A 512 -31.59 -22.93 14.39
CA GLN A 512 -32.57 -22.24 13.56
C GLN A 512 -33.73 -23.16 13.18
N LYS A 513 -33.46 -24.42 12.86
CA LYS A 513 -34.49 -25.44 12.58
C LYS A 513 -35.39 -25.68 13.80
N THR A 514 -34.83 -25.92 14.98
CA THR A 514 -35.64 -26.11 16.20
C THR A 514 -36.42 -24.87 16.62
N LEU A 515 -35.88 -23.65 16.41
CA LEU A 515 -36.63 -22.42 16.63
C LEU A 515 -37.83 -22.31 15.67
N MET A 516 -37.65 -22.64 14.40
CA MET A 516 -38.69 -22.60 13.38
C MET A 516 -39.77 -23.67 13.63
N GLU A 517 -39.38 -24.86 14.08
CA GLU A 517 -40.29 -25.91 14.56
C GLU A 517 -41.11 -25.46 15.77
N MET A 518 -40.49 -24.80 16.75
CA MET A 518 -41.20 -24.24 17.92
C MET A 518 -42.20 -23.14 17.52
N MET A 519 -41.84 -22.26 16.58
CA MET A 519 -42.73 -21.22 16.08
C MET A 519 -43.93 -21.80 15.31
N ASN A 520 -43.70 -22.84 14.50
CA ASN A 520 -44.77 -23.51 13.75
C ASN A 520 -45.64 -24.46 14.62
N GLY A 521 -45.12 -24.92 15.77
CA GLY A 521 -45.84 -25.80 16.71
C GLY A 521 -46.92 -25.10 17.55
N GLY A 522 -46.93 -23.76 17.60
CA GLY A 522 -47.82 -22.94 18.44
C GLY A 522 -49.30 -22.88 18.03
N GLY A 523 -49.87 -23.95 17.44
CA GLY A 523 -51.08 -23.89 16.62
C GLY A 523 -52.25 -24.81 16.98
N LYS A 524 -52.42 -25.25 18.24
CA LYS A 524 -53.60 -26.06 18.66
C LYS A 524 -54.50 -25.33 19.67
N ALA A 525 -55.51 -24.65 19.14
CA ALA A 525 -56.56 -24.01 19.94
C ALA A 525 -57.46 -25.04 20.65
N LYS A 526 -57.58 -24.95 21.98
CA LYS A 526 -58.58 -25.70 22.76
C LYS A 526 -59.95 -25.03 22.68
N GLY A 527 -60.68 -25.28 21.60
CA GLY A 527 -62.09 -24.90 21.49
C GLY A 527 -62.97 -25.71 22.45
N ASN A 528 -63.44 -25.11 23.54
CA ASN A 528 -64.31 -25.74 24.53
C ASN A 528 -65.71 -25.12 24.50
N THR A 529 -66.51 -25.50 23.50
CA THR A 529 -67.81 -24.86 23.20
C THR A 529 -68.91 -25.37 24.13
N LYS A 530 -69.44 -24.48 24.99
CA LYS A 530 -70.61 -24.75 25.84
C LYS A 530 -71.81 -23.90 25.40
N THR A 531 -72.76 -24.53 24.71
CA THR A 531 -74.08 -23.93 24.41
C THR A 531 -75.16 -25.02 24.45
N LYS A 532 -76.31 -24.71 25.05
CA LYS A 532 -77.46 -25.62 25.19
C LYS A 532 -78.71 -24.96 24.59
N SER A 533 -79.33 -25.60 23.60
CA SER A 533 -80.77 -25.47 23.34
C SER A 533 -81.30 -26.69 22.59
N LYS A 534 -82.61 -26.94 22.70
CA LYS A 534 -83.39 -27.87 21.86
C LYS A 534 -83.60 -27.24 20.45
N THR A 535 -84.23 -27.85 19.42
CA THR A 535 -85.37 -28.79 19.45
C THR A 535 -85.56 -29.55 18.11
N THR A 536 -85.98 -30.83 18.21
CA THR A 536 -86.82 -31.66 17.28
C THR A 536 -86.71 -31.60 15.73
N ARG A 537 -86.45 -32.80 15.17
CA ARG A 537 -87.11 -33.48 14.01
C ARG A 537 -87.38 -32.72 12.69
N GLY A 538 -86.76 -33.21 11.61
CA GLY A 538 -87.17 -33.13 10.20
C GLY A 538 -86.79 -34.43 9.46
N THR A 539 -87.29 -34.68 8.23
CA THR A 539 -87.26 -36.02 7.59
C THR A 539 -86.92 -36.05 6.10
N LYS A 540 -86.44 -37.24 5.67
CA LYS A 540 -86.46 -37.86 4.31
C LYS A 540 -85.40 -37.48 3.26
N GLY A 541 -84.65 -38.52 2.86
CA GLY A 541 -84.26 -38.85 1.47
C GLY A 541 -83.04 -38.15 0.88
N LYS A 542 -82.47 -38.62 -0.24
CA LYS A 542 -82.39 -39.96 -0.90
C LYS A 542 -81.48 -39.78 -2.15
N ASP A 543 -80.89 -40.86 -2.68
CA ASP A 543 -80.30 -40.96 -4.05
C ASP A 543 -79.01 -40.12 -4.28
N GLU A 544 -77.97 -40.46 -5.06
CA GLU A 544 -77.48 -41.63 -5.86
C GLU A 544 -75.92 -41.63 -5.73
N SER A 545 -75.08 -42.68 -5.92
CA SER A 545 -74.83 -43.59 -7.08
C SER A 545 -74.24 -42.83 -8.31
N ASP A 546 -73.18 -43.26 -9.04
CA ASP A 546 -72.29 -44.45 -9.06
C ASP A 546 -70.88 -44.10 -9.67
N GLY A 547 -69.96 -45.09 -9.80
CA GLY A 547 -68.69 -45.04 -10.57
C GLY A 547 -67.43 -44.81 -9.72
N GLU A 548 -66.38 -45.64 -9.67
CA GLU A 548 -65.62 -46.41 -10.70
C GLU A 548 -64.89 -45.52 -11.74
N GLY A 549 -63.61 -45.74 -12.07
CA GLY A 549 -62.61 -46.66 -11.49
C GLY A 549 -61.43 -46.94 -12.43
N SER A 550 -60.19 -46.76 -11.94
CA SER A 550 -58.89 -47.18 -12.54
C SER A 550 -58.58 -46.68 -13.99
N ASP A 551 -57.39 -46.80 -14.60
CA ASP A 551 -56.10 -47.40 -14.24
C ASP A 551 -54.89 -46.60 -14.83
N GLU A 552 -53.68 -47.09 -14.56
CA GLU A 552 -52.34 -46.85 -15.15
C GLU A 552 -52.15 -45.98 -16.41
N GLU A 553 -51.12 -45.11 -16.40
CA GLU A 553 -49.85 -45.35 -17.13
C GLU A 553 -48.76 -44.33 -16.71
N GLY A 554 -47.49 -44.55 -17.10
CA GLY A 554 -46.36 -43.67 -16.77
C GLY A 554 -45.37 -43.49 -17.91
N CYS A 555 -44.46 -42.51 -17.81
CA CYS A 555 -43.36 -42.35 -18.78
C CYS A 555 -42.10 -41.76 -18.12
N GLN A 556 -40.96 -41.89 -18.80
CA GLN A 556 -39.61 -41.63 -18.29
C GLN A 556 -38.90 -40.48 -19.03
N SER A 557 -37.75 -40.05 -18.50
CA SER A 557 -36.68 -39.31 -19.20
C SER A 557 -36.98 -37.81 -19.48
N CYS A 558 -36.01 -36.96 -19.87
CA CYS A 558 -34.60 -37.24 -20.21
C CYS A 558 -33.64 -36.11 -19.75
N SER A 559 -32.36 -36.25 -20.10
CA SER A 559 -31.21 -35.52 -19.57
C SER A 559 -30.71 -34.34 -20.45
N GLU A 560 -29.75 -33.59 -19.88
CA GLU A 560 -28.66 -32.86 -20.55
C GLU A 560 -28.97 -31.71 -21.53
N LYS A 561 -28.48 -30.52 -21.18
CA LYS A 561 -27.44 -29.81 -21.95
C LYS A 561 -26.65 -28.83 -21.07
#